data_AF-A0A2G9P1I5-F1
#
_entry.id   AF-A0A2G9P1I5-F1
#
_cell.length_a   1.000
_cell.length_b   1.000
_cell.length_c   1.000
_cell.angle_alpha   90.00
_cell.angle_beta   90.00
_cell.angle_gamma   90.00
#
_symmetry.space_group_name_H-M   'P 1'
#
loop_
_entity.id
_entity.type
_entity.pdbx_description
1 polymer ?
#
loop_
_entity_poly.entity_id
_entity_poly.type
_entity_poly.pdbx_seq_one_letter_code
_entity_poly.pdbx_strand_id
1 'polypeptide(L)' 'MSASPVFATHDLDRDGVTDETDSCPNLQEDYNGAIDGCPSNFVPWYDEDFDGIQDNIDQCPSLRENYNKFQ' A
#
# COMPACT_ATOMS: atom_id res chain seq x y z
N MET A 1 -36.85 8.23 8.41
CA MET A 1 -35.91 8.16 7.29
C MET A 1 -34.65 8.90 7.70
N SER A 2 -33.61 8.20 8.12
CA SER A 2 -32.28 8.80 8.23
C SER A 2 -31.29 7.66 8.06
N ALA A 3 -31.07 7.29 6.80
CA ALA A 3 -29.94 6.45 6.45
C ALA A 3 -28.71 7.32 6.69
N SER A 4 -27.99 7.01 7.77
CA SER A 4 -26.62 7.45 8.01
C SER A 4 -25.81 7.31 6.73
N PRO A 5 -24.89 8.24 6.41
CA PRO A 5 -24.29 8.35 5.09
C PRO A 5 -23.49 7.08 4.76
N VAL A 6 -24.10 6.18 4.00
CA VAL A 6 -23.44 5.03 3.37
C VAL A 6 -22.72 5.55 2.12
N PHE A 7 -21.79 6.46 2.33
CA PHE A 7 -20.72 6.78 1.39
C PHE A 7 -19.45 6.65 2.22
N ALA A 8 -19.08 5.40 2.44
CA ALA A 8 -17.77 5.03 2.97
C ALA A 8 -16.74 5.55 1.96
N THR A 9 -16.11 6.67 2.27
CA THR A 9 -14.76 6.93 1.78
C THR A 9 -13.90 5.87 2.46
N HIS A 10 -13.76 4.72 1.80
CA HIS A 10 -12.75 3.73 2.15
C HIS A 10 -11.43 4.40 1.78
N ASP A 11 -10.78 4.95 2.79
CA ASP A 11 -9.48 5.62 2.74
C ASP A 11 -8.89 5.34 4.13
N LEU A 12 -8.29 4.15 4.25
CA LEU A 12 -7.96 3.50 5.50
C LEU A 12 -6.79 4.20 6.21
N ASP A 13 -5.82 4.72 5.45
CA ASP A 13 -4.69 5.49 5.97
C ASP A 13 -4.90 7.02 5.91
N ARG A 14 -5.98 7.47 5.28
CA ARG A 14 -6.43 8.88 5.22
C ARG A 14 -5.48 9.76 4.45
N ASP A 15 -4.90 9.22 3.41
CA ASP A 15 -4.01 9.95 2.53
C ASP A 15 -4.76 10.70 1.42
N GLY A 16 -6.06 10.49 1.25
CA GLY A 16 -6.88 11.15 0.24
C GLY A 16 -7.05 10.38 -1.08
N VAL A 17 -6.45 9.20 -1.18
CA VAL A 17 -6.72 8.17 -2.19
C VAL A 17 -7.71 7.17 -1.60
N THR A 18 -8.68 6.72 -2.39
CA THR A 18 -9.64 5.73 -1.89
C THR A 18 -9.07 4.32 -1.98
N ASP A 19 -9.34 3.44 -1.01
CA ASP A 19 -8.84 2.04 -0.96
C ASP A 19 -9.13 1.24 -2.26
N GLU A 20 -10.13 1.63 -3.06
CA GLU A 20 -10.44 1.00 -4.35
C GLU A 20 -9.43 1.35 -5.47
N THR A 21 -8.74 2.49 -5.32
CA THR A 21 -7.76 3.04 -6.26
C THR A 21 -6.36 3.15 -5.65
N ASP A 22 -6.26 2.94 -4.34
CA ASP A 22 -5.05 2.98 -3.55
C ASP A 22 -4.29 1.66 -3.72
N SER A 23 -3.08 1.76 -4.24
CA SER A 23 -2.19 0.61 -4.42
C SER A 23 -1.58 0.17 -3.08
N CYS A 24 -1.59 1.03 -2.06
CA CYS A 24 -1.09 0.80 -0.72
C CYS A 24 -2.10 1.18 0.39
N PRO A 25 -3.23 0.46 0.56
CA PRO A 25 -4.34 0.84 1.46
C PRO A 25 -4.02 1.03 2.95
N ASN A 26 -2.80 0.75 3.39
CA ASN A 26 -2.38 0.87 4.78
C ASN A 26 -1.19 1.83 4.95
N LEU A 27 -0.76 2.51 3.88
CA LEU A 27 0.44 3.32 3.85
C LEU A 27 0.17 4.64 3.12
N GLN A 28 0.18 5.69 3.91
CA GLN A 28 -0.09 7.04 3.45
C GLN A 28 0.87 7.51 2.34
N GLU A 29 0.28 7.94 1.23
CA GLU A 29 0.92 8.66 0.12
C GLU A 29 1.76 9.86 0.63
N ASP A 30 2.98 10.00 0.10
CA ASP A 30 3.89 11.09 0.45
C ASP A 30 3.74 12.31 -0.47
N TYR A 31 2.84 12.21 -1.45
CA TYR A 31 2.53 13.23 -2.45
C TYR A 31 3.76 13.69 -3.25
N ASN A 32 4.79 12.86 -3.30
CA ASN A 32 5.88 13.02 -4.23
C ASN A 32 5.60 12.14 -5.44
N GLY A 33 5.93 12.57 -6.64
CA GLY A 33 5.78 11.72 -7.83
C GLY A 33 4.33 11.44 -8.25
N ALA A 34 4.01 10.18 -8.51
CA ALA A 34 2.67 9.75 -8.93
C ALA A 34 1.77 9.61 -7.71
N ILE A 35 0.48 9.93 -7.87
CA ILE A 35 -0.52 9.77 -6.81
C ILE A 35 -1.27 8.48 -7.09
N ASP A 36 -0.74 7.38 -6.60
CA ASP A 36 -1.31 6.03 -6.75
C ASP A 36 -1.69 5.41 -5.40
N GLY A 37 -1.59 6.19 -4.31
CA GLY A 37 -1.84 5.78 -2.94
C GLY A 37 -0.59 5.22 -2.27
N CYS A 38 0.54 5.15 -2.99
CA CYS A 38 1.80 4.69 -2.45
C CYS A 38 2.83 5.83 -2.43
N PRO A 39 3.55 6.03 -1.32
CA PRO A 39 4.63 7.01 -1.28
C PRO A 39 5.69 6.69 -2.33
N SER A 40 5.97 7.68 -3.19
CA SER A 40 6.95 7.52 -4.28
C SER A 40 8.39 7.39 -3.77
N ASN A 41 8.67 7.84 -2.55
CA ASN A 41 9.98 7.68 -1.93
C ASN A 41 9.99 6.52 -0.95
N PHE A 42 11.11 5.81 -0.98
CA PHE A 42 11.45 4.69 -0.10
C PHE A 42 10.94 4.84 1.33
N VAL A 43 9.98 4.00 1.71
CA VAL A 43 9.59 3.80 3.09
C VAL A 43 10.37 2.60 3.63
N PRO A 44 11.12 2.72 4.73
CA PRO A 44 11.99 1.64 5.23
C PRO A 44 11.28 0.34 5.59
N TRP A 45 9.96 0.33 5.60
CA TRP A 45 9.09 -0.79 5.95
C TRP A 45 8.10 -1.11 4.84
N TYR A 46 8.32 -0.59 3.63
CA TYR A 46 7.57 -0.96 2.44
C TYR A 46 7.90 -2.40 2.03
N ASP A 47 6.85 -3.16 1.76
CA ASP A 47 6.82 -4.58 1.44
C ASP A 47 5.63 -4.74 0.48
N GLU A 48 5.88 -4.55 -0.83
CA GLU A 48 4.84 -4.48 -1.87
C GLU A 48 4.07 -5.81 -1.99
N ASP A 49 4.74 -6.94 -1.77
CA ASP A 49 4.15 -8.27 -1.96
C ASP A 49 3.68 -8.97 -0.67
N PHE A 50 3.93 -8.34 0.48
CA PHE A 50 3.56 -8.78 1.81
C PHE A 50 4.14 -10.16 2.17
N ASP A 51 5.40 -10.42 1.79
CA ASP A 51 6.14 -11.62 2.14
C ASP A 51 6.96 -11.49 3.45
N GLY A 52 7.08 -10.27 3.97
CA GLY A 52 7.82 -9.95 5.19
C GLY A 52 9.29 -9.55 4.95
N ILE A 53 9.70 -9.38 3.69
CA ILE A 53 10.98 -8.83 3.26
C ILE A 53 10.70 -7.39 2.78
N GLN A 54 11.54 -6.45 3.19
CA GLN A 54 11.38 -5.07 2.77
C GLN A 54 11.89 -4.92 1.33
N ASP A 55 11.18 -4.16 0.49
CA ASP A 55 11.50 -4.00 -0.94
C ASP A 55 12.95 -3.60 -1.24
N ASN A 56 13.63 -2.89 -0.32
CA ASN A 56 15.05 -2.51 -0.50
C ASN A 56 16.04 -3.67 -0.35
N ILE A 57 15.64 -4.73 0.34
CA ILE A 57 16.42 -5.95 0.54
C ILE A 57 15.77 -7.15 -0.16
N ASP A 58 14.57 -6.97 -0.71
CA ASP A 58 13.90 -7.94 -1.55
C ASP A 58 14.48 -7.95 -2.97
N GLN A 59 14.76 -9.15 -3.47
CA GLN A 59 15.19 -9.35 -4.85
C GLN A 59 14.00 -9.37 -5.82
N CYS A 60 12.80 -9.65 -5.31
CA CYS A 60 11.56 -9.80 -6.05
C CYS A 60 10.43 -8.94 -5.44
N PRO A 61 10.57 -7.59 -5.34
CA PRO A 61 9.67 -6.73 -4.53
C PRO A 61 8.16 -6.90 -4.77
N SER A 62 7.78 -7.26 -6.00
CA SER A 62 6.38 -7.42 -6.41
C SER A 62 5.90 -8.88 -6.39
N LEU A 63 6.64 -9.83 -5.82
CA LEU A 63 6.48 -11.26 -6.06
C LEU A 63 6.71 -12.09 -4.80
N ARG A 64 5.61 -12.27 -4.06
CA ARG A 64 5.61 -12.87 -2.72
C ARG A 64 6.45 -14.14 -2.62
N GLU A 65 7.60 -14.06 -1.96
CA GLU A 65 8.44 -15.23 -1.72
C GLU A 65 7.91 -16.01 -0.51
N ASN A 66 8.01 -17.34 -0.54
CA ASN A 66 7.87 -18.09 0.70
C ASN A 66 9.24 -18.15 1.35
N TYR A 67 9.33 -17.88 2.66
CA TYR A 67 10.53 -18.01 3.51
C TYR A 67 11.10 -19.46 3.59
N ASN A 68 10.82 -20.27 2.57
CA ASN A 68 11.26 -21.62 2.30
C ASN A 68 12.38 -21.68 1.23
N LYS A 69 12.93 -20.54 0.78
CA LYS A 69 14.12 -20.43 -0.10
C LYS A 69 13.95 -20.94 -1.55
N PHE A 70 12.80 -20.74 -2.17
CA PHE A 70 12.67 -21.02 -3.60
C PHE A 70 12.05 -19.83 -4.31
N GLN A 71 12.93 -19.17 -5.09
CA GLN A 71 12.63 -18.26 -6.20
C GLN A 71 11.54 -18.82 -7.13
#